data_AF-A0A357C4Y4-F1
#
_entry.id   AF-A0A357C4Y4-F1
#
_cell.length_a   1.000
_cell.length_b   1.000
_cell.length_c   1.000
_cell.angle_alpha   90.00
_cell.angle_beta   90.00
_cell.angle_gamma   90.00
#
_symmetry.space_group_name_H-M   'P 1'
#
loop_
_entity.id
_entity.type
_entity.pdbx_description
1 polymer ?
#
loop_
_entity_poly.entity_id
_entity_poly.type
_entity_poly.pdbx_seq_one_letter_code
_entity_poly.pdbx_strand_id
1 'polypeptide(L)' 'MADTNRALNEELLGAFYLVITDFRLGLTDEVTFTEKLFRIAERYERNTIKTSSGKQKDLF' A
#
# COMPACT_ATOMS: atom_id res chain seq x y z
N MET A 1 -16.62 -4.38 -5.85
CA MET A 1 -15.77 -3.88 -4.75
C MET A 1 -14.70 -4.89 -4.33
N ALA A 2 -14.96 -6.21 -4.33
CA ALA A 2 -13.94 -7.23 -4.00
C ALA A 2 -12.78 -7.26 -5.02
N ASP A 3 -13.06 -7.14 -6.32
CA ASP A 3 -12.02 -7.18 -7.36
C ASP A 3 -11.10 -5.96 -7.35
N THR A 4 -11.64 -4.79 -6.99
CA THR A 4 -10.87 -3.54 -6.83
C THR A 4 -9.89 -3.63 -5.67
N ASN A 5 -10.29 -4.25 -4.56
CA ASN A 5 -9.40 -4.47 -3.42
C ASN A 5 -8.32 -5.52 -3.72
N ARG A 6 -8.65 -6.54 -4.52
CA ARG A 6 -7.69 -7.54 -4.96
C ARG A 6 -6.60 -6.94 -5.86
N ALA A 7 -6.98 -6.19 -6.88
CA ALA A 7 -6.03 -5.54 -7.80
C ALA A 7 -5.10 -4.56 -7.06
N LEU A 8 -5.64 -3.79 -6.12
CA LEU A 8 -4.85 -2.89 -5.29
C LEU A 8 -3.86 -3.65 -4.38
N ASN A 9 -4.30 -4.75 -3.77
CA ASN A 9 -3.42 -5.56 -2.92
C ASN A 9 -2.28 -6.19 -3.73
N GLU A 10 -2.56 -6.68 -4.94
CA GLU A 10 -1.54 -7.22 -5.85
C GLU A 10 -0.55 -6.12 -6.29
N GLU A 11 -1.03 -4.90 -6.57
CA GLU A 11 -0.18 -3.75 -6.90
C GLU A 11 0.73 -3.33 -5.73
N LEU A 12 0.15 -3.21 -4.53
CA LEU A 12 0.90 -2.83 -3.33
C LEU A 12 1.94 -3.88 -2.94
N LEU A 13 1.59 -5.16 -3.10
CA LEU A 13 2.53 -6.26 -2.87
C LEU A 13 3.68 -6.24 -3.88
N GLY A 14 3.40 -5.98 -5.16
CA GLY A 14 4.42 -5.81 -6.19
C GLY A 14 5.36 -4.65 -5.88
N ALA A 15 4.82 -3.50 -5.49
CA ALA A 15 5.61 -2.34 -5.08
C ALA A 15 6.49 -2.65 -3.86
N PHE A 16 5.96 -3.37 -2.86
CA PHE A 16 6.74 -3.78 -1.68
C PHE A 16 7.94 -4.65 -2.06
N TYR A 17 7.74 -5.67 -2.91
CA TYR A 17 8.84 -6.54 -3.35
C TYR A 17 9.91 -5.78 -4.12
N LEU A 18 9.52 -4.83 -4.98
CA LEU A 18 10.47 -4.00 -5.71
C LEU A 18 11.32 -3.16 -4.77
N VAL A 19 10.71 -2.49 -3.78
CA VAL A 19 11.40 -1.68 -2.78
C VAL A 19 12.40 -2.50 -1.97
N ILE A 20 12.01 -3.71 -1.55
CA ILE A 20 12.90 -4.64 -0.83
C ILE A 20 14.06 -5.09 -1.73
N THR A 21 13.79 -5.35 -3.00
CA THR A 21 14.80 -5.80 -3.97
C THR A 21 15.83 -4.69 -4.24
N ASP A 22 15.37 -3.47 -4.50
CA ASP A 22 16.22 -2.30 -4.72
C ASP A 22 17.17 -2.07 -3.53
N PHE A 23 16.66 -2.15 -2.31
CA PHE A 23 17.46 -2.01 -1.10
C PHE A 23 18.49 -3.14 -0.94
N ARG A 24 18.07 -4.40 -1.17
CA ARG A 24 18.98 -5.55 -1.10
C ARG A 24 20.09 -5.52 -2.16
N LEU A 25 19.81 -4.94 -3.32
CA LEU A 25 20.79 -4.75 -4.39
C LEU A 25 21.68 -3.52 -4.17
N GLY A 26 21.45 -2.74 -3.10
CA GLY A 26 22.18 -1.52 -2.82
C GLY A 26 21.86 -0.37 -3.79
N LEU A 27 20.73 -0.44 -4.50
CA LEU A 27 20.29 0.58 -5.46
C LEU A 27 19.63 1.78 -4.77
N THR A 28 19.24 1.62 -3.51
CA THR A 28 18.64 2.67 -2.68
C THR A 28 19.25 2.64 -1.28
N ASP A 29 19.46 3.82 -0.70
CA ASP A 29 19.87 3.96 0.70
C ASP A 29 18.73 3.68 1.68
N GLU A 30 19.07 3.60 2.98
CA GLU A 30 18.15 3.28 4.07
C GLU A 30 17.03 4.33 4.26
N VAL A 31 17.33 5.61 4.01
CA VAL A 31 16.36 6.70 4.14
C VAL A 31 15.31 6.56 3.03
N THR A 32 15.77 6.42 1.79
CA THR A 32 14.93 6.21 0.61
C THR A 32 14.10 4.93 0.74
N PHE A 33 14.68 3.84 1.24
CA PHE A 33 13.98 2.60 1.51
C PHE A 33 12.83 2.80 2.50
N THR A 34 13.11 3.46 3.63
CA THR A 34 12.14 3.73 4.69
C THR A 34 10.99 4.62 4.18
N GLU A 35 11.29 5.69 3.46
CA GLU A 35 10.27 6.55 2.86
C GLU A 35 9.36 5.78 1.88
N LYS A 36 9.94 4.93 1.04
CA LYS A 36 9.18 4.12 0.08
C LYS A 36 8.26 3.11 0.80
N LEU A 37 8.71 2.51 1.91
CA LEU A 37 7.86 1.64 2.74
C LEU A 37 6.67 2.38 3.35
N PHE A 38 6.89 3.57 3.92
CA PHE A 38 5.81 4.37 4.51
C PHE A 38 4.78 4.79 3.46
N ARG A 39 5.20 5.15 2.25
CA ARG A 39 4.27 5.47 1.15
C ARG A 39 3.36 4.30 0.77
N ILE A 40 3.88 3.06 0.79
CA ILE A 40 3.08 1.86 0.55
C ILE A 40 2.05 1.67 1.68
N ALA A 41 2.48 1.81 2.93
CA ALA A 41 1.60 1.70 4.10
C ALA A 41 0.48 2.75 4.09
N GLU A 42 0.80 4.02 3.81
CA GLU A 42 -0.21 5.08 3.68
C GLU A 42 -1.19 4.80 2.54
N ARG A 43 -0.72 4.27 1.41
CA ARG A 43 -1.59 3.94 0.28
C ARG A 43 -2.53 2.79 0.65
N TYR A 44 -2.07 1.81 1.41
CA TYR A 44 -2.92 0.75 1.96
C TYR A 44 -3.99 1.32 2.91
N GLU A 45 -3.60 2.16 3.87
CA GLU A 45 -4.50 2.78 4.83
C GLU A 45 -5.58 3.65 4.16
N ARG A 46 -5.18 4.55 3.25
CA ARG A 46 -6.12 5.42 2.53
C ARG A 46 -7.19 4.65 1.77
N ASN A 47 -6.83 3.49 1.21
CA ASN A 47 -7.77 2.70 0.44
C ASN A 47 -8.64 1.78 1.31
N THR A 48 -8.09 1.24 2.40
CA THR A 48 -8.87 0.43 3.36
C THR A 48 -9.88 1.28 4.14
N ILE A 49 -9.50 2.49 4.59
CA ILE A 49 -10.42 3.43 5.26
C ILE A 49 -11.53 3.91 4.31
N LYS A 50 -11.22 4.19 3.04
CA LYS A 50 -12.24 4.55 2.04
C LYS A 50 -13.26 3.44 1.82
N THR A 51 -12.86 2.17 1.82
CA THR A 51 -13.80 1.05 1.77
C THR A 51 -14.63 0.87 3.06
N SER A 52 -14.13 1.31 4.21
CA SER A 52 -14.86 1.24 5.49
C SER A 52 -15.85 2.39 5.67
N SER A 53 -15.55 3.58 5.15
CA SER A 53 -16.42 4.77 5.27
C SER A 53 -17.71 4.66 4.43
N GLY A 54 -17.74 3.79 3.43
CA GLY A 54 -18.97 3.45 2.68
C GLY A 54 -19.99 2.62 3.47
N LYS A 55 -19.59 1.96 4.58
CA LYS A 55 -20.50 1.17 5.43
C LYS A 55 -21.06 1.93 6.64
N GLN A 56 -20.60 3.15 6.89
CA GLN A 56 -20.99 3.92 8.08
C GLN A 56 -22.15 4.89 7.83
N LYS A 57 -22.58 5.09 6.57
CA LYS A 57 -23.71 5.95 6.21
C LYS A 57 -25.08 5.26 6.13
N ASP A 58 -25.14 3.93 6.21
CA ASP A 58 -26.40 3.16 6.23
C ASP A 58 -26.85 2.76 7.65
N LEU A 59 -26.22 3.32 8.68
CA LEU A 59 -26.49 3.00 10.10
C LEU A 59 -27.07 4.19 10.89
N PHE A 60 -27.47 5.27 10.21
CA PHE A 60 -28.19 6.40 10.80
C PHE A 60 -29.41 6.76 9.95
#